data_AF-A0A7V6V4V6-F1
#
_entry.id   AF-A0A7V6V4V6-F1
#
_cell.length_a   1.000
_cell.length_b   1.000
_cell.length_c   1.000
_cell.angle_alpha   90.00
_cell.angle_beta   90.00
_cell.angle_gamma   90.00
#
_symmetry.space_group_name_H-M   'P 1'
#
loop_
_entity.id
_entity.type
_entity.pdbx_description
1 polymer ?
#
loop_
_entity_poly.entity_id
_entity_poly.type
_entity_poly.pdbx_seq_one_letter_code
_entity_poly.pdbx_strand_id
1 'polypeptide(L)' 'QLFALGQKGIGAIYLGSSATPFALKDVANHSHGQVQRTGLFLREDGTPGIVQQIDLYA' A
#
# COMPACT_ATOMS: atom_id res chain seq x y z
N GLN A 1 10.04 9.11 10.58
CA GLN A 1 9.18 10.22 11.05
C GLN A 1 7.75 9.71 11.11
N LEU A 2 7.00 10.06 12.16
CA LEU A 2 5.59 9.68 12.33
C LEU A 2 4.69 10.83 11.90
N PHE A 3 3.52 10.52 11.37
CA PHE A 3 2.52 11.50 10.93
C PHE A 3 1.12 10.97 11.24
N ALA A 4 0.19 11.86 11.56
CA ALA A 4 -1.23 11.50 11.56
C ALA A 4 -1.75 11.36 10.13
N LEU A 5 -2.71 10.47 9.90
CA LEU A 5 -3.29 10.21 8.58
C LEU A 5 -3.91 11.48 7.95
N GLY A 6 -4.63 12.27 8.75
CA GLY A 6 -5.19 13.55 8.29
C GLY A 6 -4.13 14.56 7.83
N GLN A 7 -2.92 14.54 8.41
CA GLN A 7 -1.82 15.39 7.93
C GLN A 7 -1.30 14.99 6.54
N LYS A 8 -1.62 13.76 6.09
CA LYS A 8 -1.35 13.27 4.72
C LYS A 8 -2.60 13.34 3.83
N GLY A 9 -3.66 14.01 4.29
CA GLY A 9 -4.91 14.18 3.58
C GLY A 9 -5.73 12.92 3.44
N ILE A 10 -5.48 11.87 4.26
CA ILE A 10 -6.26 10.62 4.24
C ILE A 10 -7.52 10.84 5.07
N GLY A 11 -8.68 10.82 4.40
CA GLY A 11 -9.98 11.06 5.03
C GLY A 11 -10.72 9.79 5.42
N ALA A 12 -10.55 8.69 4.67
CA ALA A 12 -11.20 7.42 4.97
C ALA A 12 -10.38 6.22 4.47
N ILE A 13 -10.39 5.11 5.23
CA ILE A 13 -9.76 3.84 4.83
C ILE A 13 -10.84 2.79 4.65
N TYR A 14 -10.84 2.12 3.50
CA TYR A 14 -11.67 0.94 3.29
C TYR A 14 -10.97 -0.30 3.86
N LEU A 15 -11.67 -1.06 4.70
CA LEU A 15 -11.09 -2.22 5.40
C LEU A 15 -11.06 -3.49 4.53
N GLY A 16 -11.77 -3.50 3.41
CA GLY A 16 -11.67 -4.57 2.41
C GLY A 16 -10.40 -4.45 1.58
N SER A 17 -9.90 -5.59 1.12
CA SER A 17 -8.76 -5.67 0.19
C SER A 17 -8.88 -6.88 -0.72
N SER A 18 -8.19 -6.84 -1.86
CA SER A 18 -8.11 -7.96 -2.81
C SER A 18 -6.71 -8.55 -2.83
N ALA A 19 -6.60 -9.85 -3.14
CA ALA A 19 -5.32 -10.52 -3.33
C ALA A 19 -4.62 -9.96 -4.58
N THR A 20 -3.36 -9.52 -4.42
CA THR A 20 -2.55 -8.90 -5.47
C THR A 20 -1.11 -9.43 -5.41
N PRO A 21 -0.89 -10.74 -5.66
CA PRO A 21 0.42 -11.36 -5.52
C PRO A 21 1.41 -10.87 -6.59
N PHE A 22 2.31 -9.96 -6.22
CA PHE A 22 3.37 -9.46 -7.09
C PHE A 22 4.72 -9.49 -6.38
N ALA A 23 5.78 -9.91 -7.08
CA ALA A 23 7.13 -9.89 -6.54
C ALA A 23 7.73 -8.48 -6.67
N LEU A 24 8.28 -7.96 -5.58
CA LEU A 24 9.04 -6.71 -5.56
C LEU A 24 10.47 -7.02 -5.99
N LYS A 25 10.84 -6.65 -7.22
CA LYS A 25 12.14 -6.92 -7.81
C LYS A 25 12.91 -5.65 -8.11
N ASP A 26 14.24 -5.72 -8.01
CA ASP A 26 15.13 -4.68 -8.51
C ASP A 26 15.44 -4.85 -10.01
N VAL A 27 16.28 -3.95 -10.54
CA VAL A 27 16.72 -3.96 -11.95
C VAL A 27 17.55 -5.20 -12.31
N ALA A 28 18.11 -5.91 -11.34
CA ALA A 28 18.85 -7.15 -11.52
C ALA A 28 17.96 -8.40 -11.34
N ASN A 29 16.65 -8.22 -11.19
CA ASN A 29 15.65 -9.26 -10.91
C ASN A 29 15.79 -9.96 -9.55
N HIS A 30 16.55 -9.41 -8.60
CA HIS A 30 16.54 -9.93 -7.24
C HIS A 30 15.22 -9.57 -6.55
N SER A 31 14.61 -10.54 -5.86
CA SER A 31 13.36 -10.35 -5.14
C SER A 31 13.64 -9.82 -3.74
N HIS A 32 12.97 -8.75 -3.37
CA HIS A 32 13.08 -8.06 -2.07
C HIS A 32 11.84 -8.24 -1.20
N GLY A 33 10.75 -8.74 -1.78
CA GLY A 33 9.52 -9.05 -1.07
C GLY A 33 8.37 -9.44 -1.99
N GLN A 34 7.20 -9.59 -1.40
CA GLN A 34 5.96 -9.97 -2.07
C GLN A 34 4.82 -9.03 -1.62
N VAL A 35 4.15 -8.40 -2.58
CA VAL A 35 2.84 -7.78 -2.32
C VAL A 35 1.82 -8.90 -2.15
N GLN A 36 1.08 -8.91 -1.05
CA GLN A 36 0.04 -9.91 -0.77
C GLN A 36 -1.35 -9.41 -1.17
N ARG A 37 -1.68 -8.19 -0.74
CA ARG A 37 -3.01 -7.60 -0.86
C ARG A 37 -2.96 -6.10 -1.10
N THR A 38 -3.94 -5.59 -1.85
CA THR A 38 -4.15 -4.17 -2.08
C THR A 38 -5.55 -3.76 -1.61
N GLY A 39 -5.62 -2.72 -0.77
CA GLY A 39 -6.84 -2.03 -0.36
C GLY A 39 -6.88 -0.60 -0.91
N LEU A 40 -7.94 0.14 -0.57
CA LEU A 40 -8.18 1.51 -1.04
C LEU A 40 -8.37 2.47 0.14
N PHE A 41 -8.01 3.73 -0.06
CA PHE A 41 -8.36 4.84 0.82
C PHE A 41 -8.83 6.03 -0.02
N LEU A 42 -9.55 6.95 0.60
CA LEU A 42 -9.94 8.22 -0.01
C LEU A 42 -9.24 9.37 0.69
N ARG A 43 -8.82 10.36 -0.09
CA ARG A 43 -8.37 11.64 0.43
C ARG A 43 -9.54 12.56 0.70
N GLU A 44 -9.30 13.62 1.47
CA GLU A 44 -10.30 14.64 1.77
C GLU A 44 -10.80 15.37 0.51
N ASP A 45 -9.98 15.44 -0.54
CA ASP A 45 -10.35 15.97 -1.86
C ASP A 45 -11.12 14.97 -2.73
N GLY A 46 -11.44 13.78 -2.21
CA GLY A 46 -12.14 12.72 -2.90
C GLY A 46 -11.27 11.85 -3.81
N THR A 47 -9.97 12.15 -3.97
CA THR A 47 -9.09 11.32 -4.80
C THR A 47 -8.78 9.98 -4.13
N PRO A 48 -8.80 8.87 -4.89
CA PRO A 48 -8.47 7.56 -4.34
C PRO A 48 -6.96 7.36 -4.19
N GLY A 49 -6.58 6.48 -3.29
CA GLY A 49 -5.23 5.93 -3.15
C GLY A 49 -5.28 4.47 -2.74
N ILE A 50 -4.13 3.79 -2.73
CA ILE A 50 -4.01 2.38 -2.35
C ILE A 50 -3.19 2.19 -1.08
N VAL A 51 -3.50 1.13 -0.34
CA VAL A 51 -2.67 0.59 0.74
C VAL A 51 -2.27 -0.83 0.35
N GLN A 52 -1.02 -1.19 0.55
CA GLN A 52 -0.52 -2.53 0.20
C GLN A 52 0.06 -3.22 1.43
N GLN A 53 -0.31 -4.49 1.60
CA GLN A 53 0.39 -5.40 2.50
C GLN A 53 1.59 -5.99 1.76
N ILE A 54 2.78 -5.84 2.33
CA ILE A 54 4.04 -6.30 1.76
C ILE A 54 4.75 -7.18 2.78
N ASP A 55 5.12 -8.39 2.36
CA ASP A 55 6.04 -9.24 3.09
C ASP A 55 7.45 -8.99 2.55
N LEU A 56 8.36 -8.51 3.40
CA LEU A 56 9.74 -8.21 3.03
C LEU A 56 10.66 -9.40 3.32
N TYR A 57 11.68 -9.57 2.49
CA TYR A 57 12.74 -10.56 2.71
C TYR A 57 13.88 -9.94 3.52
N ALA A 58 14.62 -10.79 4.25
CA ALA A 58 15.76 -10.39 5.07
C ALA A 58 17.05 -10.25 4.25
#